data_AF-A0AAV4PV54-F1
#
_entry.id   AF-A0AAV4PV54-F1
#
_cell.length_a   1.000
_cell.length_b   1.000
_cell.length_c   1.000
_cell.angle_alpha   90.00
_cell.angle_beta   90.00
_cell.angle_gamma   90.00
#
_symmetry.space_group_name_H-M   'P 1'
#
loop_
_entity.id
_entity.type
_entity.pdbx_description
1 polymer ?
#
loop_
_entity_poly.entity_id
_entity_poly.type
_entity_poly.pdbx_seq_one_letter_code
_entity_poly.pdbx_strand_id
1 'polypeptide(L)'
;MLKIWQTKWTASNVARPVYEVYPSVNTNRISSDFFLNQIITTHGAFNAYQNRFFGKPILCVCENTAETVHHFIFECIKWSEERGKLPTNLTDFSVKQLLGNNKHRSILRDMMKKRFLLSIDQL
;
A
#
# COMPACT_ATOMS: atom_id res chain seq x y z
N MET A 1 -29.27 5.06 -5.57
CA MET A 1 -28.20 5.46 -4.61
C MET A 1 -26.80 5.00 -5.07
N LEU A 2 -26.53 3.70 -5.23
CA LEU A 2 -25.20 3.20 -5.64
C LEU A 2 -24.68 3.77 -6.96
N LYS A 3 -25.55 3.94 -7.98
CA LYS A 3 -25.17 4.56 -9.26
C LYS A 3 -24.60 5.98 -9.08
N ILE A 4 -25.21 6.80 -8.23
CA ILE A 4 -24.74 8.17 -7.93
C ILE A 4 -23.36 8.11 -7.27
N TRP A 5 -23.17 7.21 -6.31
CA TRP A 5 -21.87 6.99 -5.67
C TRP A 5 -20.82 6.52 -6.66
N GLN A 6 -21.17 5.60 -7.57
CA GLN A 6 -20.26 5.13 -8.62
C GLN A 6 -19.84 6.28 -9.54
N THR A 7 -20.78 7.12 -10.00
CA THR A 7 -20.46 8.31 -10.81
C THR A 7 -19.48 9.24 -10.09
N LYS A 8 -19.74 9.52 -8.80
CA LYS A 8 -18.82 10.35 -7.99
C LYS A 8 -17.45 9.69 -7.80
N TRP A 9 -17.42 8.37 -7.58
CA TRP A 9 -16.17 7.64 -7.34
C TRP A 9 -15.26 7.64 -8.56
N THR A 10 -15.84 7.39 -9.74
CA THR A 10 -15.16 7.44 -11.02
C THR A 10 -14.70 8.86 -11.38
N ALA A 11 -15.49 9.90 -11.10
CA ALA A 11 -15.16 11.29 -11.43
C ALA A 11 -14.18 11.97 -10.46
N SER A 12 -14.05 11.47 -9.23
CA SER A 12 -13.16 12.06 -8.22
C SER A 12 -11.68 11.94 -8.63
N ASN A 13 -10.84 12.87 -8.18
CA ASN A 13 -9.38 12.80 -8.27
C ASN A 13 -8.72 12.45 -6.92
N VAL A 14 -9.52 12.22 -5.88
CA VAL A 14 -9.06 11.86 -4.52
C VAL A 14 -9.06 10.35 -4.36
N ALA A 15 -8.18 9.83 -3.49
CA ALA A 15 -8.06 8.41 -3.14
C ALA A 15 -7.88 7.49 -4.36
N ARG A 16 -7.15 7.96 -5.38
CA ARG A 16 -6.86 7.19 -6.60
C ARG A 16 -6.18 5.84 -6.33
N PRO A 17 -5.25 5.70 -5.36
CA PRO A 17 -4.71 4.38 -5.03
C PRO A 17 -5.78 3.36 -4.62
N VAL A 18 -6.81 3.79 -3.87
CA VAL A 18 -7.94 2.92 -3.50
C VAL A 18 -8.81 2.62 -4.73
N TYR A 19 -9.02 3.59 -5.61
CA TYR A 19 -9.78 3.41 -6.86
C TYR A 19 -9.13 2.38 -7.79
N GLU A 20 -7.80 2.39 -7.91
CA GLU A 20 -7.06 1.42 -8.72
C GLU A 20 -7.31 -0.02 -8.27
N VAL A 21 -7.40 -0.25 -6.96
CA VAL A 21 -7.69 -1.58 -6.40
C VAL A 21 -9.20 -1.89 -6.45
N TYR A 22 -10.04 -0.93 -6.06
CA TYR A 22 -11.49 -1.08 -5.90
C TYR A 22 -12.25 0.00 -6.70
N PRO A 23 -12.35 -0.14 -8.04
CA PRO A 23 -12.98 0.86 -8.90
C PRO A 23 -14.52 0.85 -8.79
N SER A 24 -15.10 -0.23 -8.29
CA SER A 24 -16.55 -0.40 -8.16
C SER A 24 -17.01 -0.14 -6.73
N VAL A 25 -17.97 0.75 -6.57
CA VAL A 25 -18.66 1.00 -5.30
C VAL A 25 -19.47 -0.24 -4.92
N ASN A 26 -19.27 -0.72 -3.70
CA ASN A 26 -20.07 -1.80 -3.14
C ASN A 26 -20.31 -1.54 -1.64
N THR A 27 -21.33 -2.19 -1.06
CA THR A 27 -21.66 -2.14 0.37
C THR A 27 -21.04 -3.28 1.17
N ASN A 28 -20.40 -4.22 0.50
CA ASN A 28 -19.73 -5.33 1.13
C ASN A 28 -18.43 -4.86 1.80
N ARG A 29 -18.06 -5.52 2.89
CA ARG A 29 -16.76 -5.26 3.51
C ARG A 29 -15.66 -5.69 2.55
N ILE A 30 -14.81 -4.74 2.16
CA ILE A 30 -13.69 -4.97 1.23
C ILE A 30 -12.51 -5.67 1.93
N SER A 31 -12.13 -5.18 3.11
CA SER A 31 -11.00 -5.72 3.89
C SER A 31 -11.21 -5.44 5.37
N SER A 32 -10.83 -6.41 6.21
CA SER A 32 -10.70 -6.25 7.67
C SER A 32 -9.25 -6.33 8.13
N ASP A 33 -8.28 -6.39 7.21
CA ASP A 33 -6.87 -6.55 7.55
C ASP A 33 -6.19 -5.18 7.69
N PHE A 34 -5.77 -4.86 8.91
CA PHE A 34 -5.12 -3.60 9.24
C PHE A 34 -3.87 -3.32 8.38
N PHE A 35 -3.01 -4.32 8.18
CA PHE A 35 -1.74 -4.13 7.47
C PHE A 35 -1.95 -3.98 5.97
N LEU A 36 -2.83 -4.79 5.36
CA LEU A 36 -3.16 -4.62 3.95
C LEU A 36 -3.87 -3.30 3.67
N ASN A 37 -4.70 -2.82 4.61
CA ASN A 37 -5.35 -1.52 4.48
C ASN A 37 -4.35 -0.37 4.41
N GLN A 38 -3.20 -0.47 5.07
CA GLN A 38 -2.14 0.54 4.99
C GLN A 38 -1.54 0.64 3.58
N ILE A 39 -1.38 -0.50 2.90
CA ILE A 39 -0.94 -0.57 1.50
C ILE A 39 -2.03 -0.02 0.58
N ILE A 40 -3.26 -0.54 0.69
CA ILE A 40 -4.40 -0.18 -0.18
C ILE A 40 -4.69 1.32 -0.16
N THR A 41 -4.72 1.89 1.04
CA THR A 41 -5.05 3.30 1.21
C THR A 41 -3.86 4.22 0.97
N THR A 42 -2.64 3.68 0.91
CA THR A 42 -1.38 4.44 0.97
C THR A 42 -1.26 5.34 2.22
N HIS A 43 -2.14 5.16 3.21
CA HIS A 43 -2.20 5.96 4.45
C HIS A 43 -1.41 5.33 5.59
N GLY A 44 -0.55 4.36 5.26
CA GLY A 44 0.18 3.64 6.28
C GLY A 44 1.19 4.49 7.05
N ALA A 45 1.94 3.83 7.91
CA ALA A 45 3.17 4.34 8.53
C ALA A 45 4.31 4.52 7.51
N PHE A 46 3.99 4.94 6.28
CA PHE A 46 4.93 5.27 5.22
C PHE A 46 5.38 6.72 5.36
N ASN A 47 6.69 6.94 5.32
CA ASN A 47 7.27 8.25 5.57
C ASN A 47 6.79 9.33 4.59
N ALA A 48 6.48 9.00 3.33
CA ALA A 48 5.89 9.95 2.39
C ALA A 48 4.49 10.44 2.84
N TYR A 49 3.64 9.54 3.33
CA TYR A 49 2.32 9.91 3.86
C TYR A 49 2.46 10.68 5.18
N GLN A 50 3.32 10.19 6.08
CA GLN A 50 3.54 10.82 7.38
C GLN A 50 4.15 12.23 7.25
N ASN A 51 5.03 12.46 6.28
CA ASN A 51 5.58 13.78 5.97
C ASN A 51 4.46 14.75 5.53
N ARG A 52 3.61 14.32 4.59
CA ARG A 52 2.52 15.14 4.06
C ARG A 52 1.53 15.63 5.13
N PHE A 53 1.19 14.78 6.09
CA PHE A 53 0.15 15.09 7.09
C PHE A 53 0.68 15.51 8.46
N PHE A 54 1.91 15.12 8.81
CA PHE A 54 2.47 15.31 10.15
C PHE A 54 3.89 15.89 10.16
N GLY A 55 4.48 16.22 9.00
CA GLY A 55 5.82 16.81 8.91
C GLY A 55 6.96 15.88 9.31
N LYS A 56 6.73 14.56 9.41
CA LYS A 56 7.79 13.58 9.70
C LYS A 56 8.84 13.52 8.59
N PRO A 57 10.06 12.99 8.84
CA PRO A 57 11.04 12.74 7.78
C PRO A 57 10.43 11.95 6.63
N ILE A 58 10.76 12.31 5.39
CA ILE A 58 10.16 11.73 4.17
C ILE A 58 10.89 10.48 3.67
N LEU A 59 12.18 10.38 3.97
CA LEU A 59 13.08 9.34 3.43
C LEU A 59 12.72 7.97 3.97
N CYS A 60 12.86 6.94 3.14
CA CYS A 60 12.79 5.55 3.55
C CYS A 60 13.97 5.18 4.46
N VAL A 61 13.82 4.09 5.22
CA VAL A 61 14.91 3.47 6.00
C VAL A 61 16.09 3.01 5.14
N CYS A 62 15.90 2.85 3.82
CA CYS A 62 17.00 2.60 2.89
C CYS A 62 17.73 3.88 2.45
N GLU A 63 17.24 5.05 2.87
CA GLU A 63 17.78 6.39 2.63
C GLU A 63 17.87 6.86 1.17
N ASN A 64 17.43 6.05 0.21
CA ASN A 64 17.58 6.37 -1.22
C ASN A 64 16.51 7.33 -1.76
N THR A 65 15.28 7.28 -1.25
CA THR A 65 14.13 8.05 -1.77
C THR A 65 13.01 8.17 -0.75
N ALA A 66 11.96 8.93 -1.09
CA ALA A 66 10.74 9.03 -0.31
C ALA A 66 10.07 7.66 -0.15
N GLU A 67 9.65 7.34 1.08
CA GLU A 67 9.03 6.05 1.33
C GLU A 67 7.56 6.04 0.89
N THR A 68 7.34 5.64 -0.35
CA THR A 68 6.02 5.38 -0.92
C THR A 68 5.66 3.90 -0.88
N VAL A 69 4.38 3.56 -1.05
CA VAL A 69 3.95 2.15 -1.23
C VAL A 69 4.62 1.51 -2.44
N HIS A 70 4.79 2.27 -3.54
CA HIS A 70 5.47 1.77 -4.73
C HIS A 70 6.92 1.40 -4.42
N HIS A 71 7.66 2.33 -3.82
CA HIS A 71 9.04 2.08 -3.41
C HIS A 71 9.14 0.87 -2.48
N PHE A 72 8.27 0.80 -1.48
CA PHE A 72 8.21 -0.31 -0.52
C PHE A 72 8.01 -1.68 -1.21
N ILE A 73 7.03 -1.78 -2.11
CA ILE A 73 6.63 -3.04 -2.75
C ILE A 73 7.54 -3.45 -3.91
N PHE A 74 8.15 -2.52 -4.63
CA PHE A 74 8.82 -2.83 -5.90
C PHE A 74 10.34 -2.58 -5.88
N GLU A 75 10.84 -1.63 -5.09
CA GLU A 75 12.19 -1.08 -5.30
C GLU A 75 13.11 -1.19 -4.07
N CYS A 76 12.57 -0.96 -2.88
CA CYS A 76 13.34 -0.72 -1.66
C CYS A 76 14.31 -1.87 -1.33
N ILE A 77 15.61 -1.64 -1.41
CA ILE A 77 16.62 -2.69 -1.19
C ILE A 77 16.50 -3.37 0.18
N LYS A 78 16.00 -2.66 1.20
CA LYS A 78 15.78 -3.18 2.56
C LYS A 78 14.79 -4.34 2.60
N TRP A 79 13.84 -4.38 1.67
CA TRP A 79 12.79 -5.38 1.58
C TRP A 79 13.03 -6.41 0.47
N SER A 80 14.25 -6.47 -0.07
CA SER A 80 14.59 -7.34 -1.21
C SER A 80 14.41 -8.83 -0.89
N GLU A 81 14.77 -9.27 0.32
CA GLU A 81 14.61 -10.66 0.76
C GLU A 81 13.13 -11.07 0.83
N GLU A 82 12.28 -10.26 1.47
CA GLU A 82 10.84 -10.54 1.51
C GLU A 82 10.19 -10.45 0.13
N ARG A 83 10.59 -9.48 -0.69
CA ARG A 83 10.12 -9.38 -2.08
C ARG A 83 10.51 -10.58 -2.93
N GLY A 84 11.63 -11.24 -2.65
CA GLY A 84 12.02 -12.48 -3.32
C GLY A 84 10.99 -13.61 -3.20
N LYS A 85 10.01 -13.48 -2.30
CA LYS A 85 8.89 -14.42 -2.11
C LYS A 85 7.68 -14.12 -3.01
N LEU A 86 7.63 -12.93 -3.60
CA LEU A 86 6.65 -12.50 -4.62
C LEU A 86 7.07 -13.04 -6.01
N PRO A 87 6.22 -12.88 -7.06
CA PRO A 87 6.58 -13.31 -8.41
C PRO A 87 7.91 -12.72 -8.89
N THR A 88 8.67 -13.51 -9.65
CA THR A 88 9.99 -13.11 -10.16
C THR A 88 9.92 -11.91 -11.12
N ASN A 89 8.84 -11.78 -11.89
CA ASN A 89 8.56 -10.65 -12.76
C ASN A 89 7.70 -9.58 -12.06
N LEU A 90 8.04 -9.24 -10.81
CA LEU A 90 7.24 -8.37 -9.94
C LEU A 90 6.91 -7.00 -10.58
N THR A 91 7.81 -6.45 -11.39
CA THR A 91 7.62 -5.16 -12.07
C THR A 91 6.45 -5.14 -13.07
N ASP A 92 5.99 -6.30 -13.51
CA ASP A 92 4.83 -6.42 -14.40
C ASP A 92 3.49 -6.41 -13.65
N PHE A 93 3.53 -6.47 -12.31
CA PHE A 93 2.34 -6.53 -11.47
C PHE A 93 1.95 -5.15 -10.94
N SER A 94 0.68 -4.81 -11.08
CA SER A 94 0.04 -3.76 -10.28
C SER A 94 -0.19 -4.23 -8.84
N VAL A 95 -0.32 -3.28 -7.91
CA VAL A 95 -0.72 -3.55 -6.52
C VAL A 95 -2.04 -4.34 -6.48
N LYS A 96 -2.99 -4.03 -7.36
CA LYS A 96 -4.26 -4.75 -7.49
C LYS A 96 -4.04 -6.24 -7.82
N GLN A 97 -3.17 -6.56 -8.78
CA GLN A 97 -2.90 -7.96 -9.16
C GLN A 97 -2.23 -8.72 -8.01
N LEU A 98 -1.33 -8.08 -7.26
CA LEU A 98 -0.74 -8.69 -6.06
C LEU A 98 -1.81 -8.95 -4.98
N LEU A 99 -2.67 -7.97 -4.71
CA LEU A 99 -3.76 -8.12 -3.74
C LEU A 99 -4.82 -9.14 -4.16
N GLY A 100 -4.94 -9.44 -5.46
CA GLY A 100 -5.84 -10.47 -5.98
C GLY A 100 -5.43 -11.91 -5.65
N ASN A 101 -4.20 -12.13 -5.17
CA ASN A 101 -3.67 -13.46 -4.85
C ASN A 101 -3.45 -13.63 -3.34
N ASN A 102 -3.98 -14.70 -2.75
CA ASN A 102 -3.89 -14.96 -1.31
C ASN A 102 -2.45 -15.13 -0.79
N LYS A 103 -1.56 -15.77 -1.57
CA LYS A 103 -0.15 -15.96 -1.21
C LYS A 103 0.56 -14.60 -1.19
N HIS A 104 0.39 -13.80 -2.24
CA HIS A 104 1.00 -12.47 -2.33
C HIS A 104 0.47 -11.54 -1.24
N ARG A 105 -0.84 -11.59 -0.95
CA ARG A 105 -1.43 -10.87 0.18
C ARG A 105 -0.77 -11.22 1.51
N SER A 106 -0.55 -12.51 1.78
CA SER A 106 0.10 -12.92 3.03
C SER A 106 1.51 -12.33 3.13
N ILE A 107 2.27 -12.38 2.04
CA ILE A 107 3.63 -11.82 1.99
C ILE A 107 3.61 -10.30 2.21
N LEU A 108 2.76 -9.57 1.49
CA LEU A 108 2.62 -8.11 1.63
C LEU A 108 2.19 -7.71 3.05
N ARG A 109 1.29 -8.49 3.66
CA ARG A 109 0.87 -8.29 5.05
C ARG A 109 2.04 -8.45 6.01
N ASP A 110 2.82 -9.51 5.87
CA ASP A 110 3.98 -9.77 6.74
C ASP A 110 5.08 -8.72 6.58
N MET A 111 5.34 -8.29 5.34
CA MET A 111 6.23 -7.16 5.05
C MET A 111 5.75 -5.89 5.73
N MET A 112 4.47 -5.54 5.58
CA MET A 112 3.92 -4.32 6.17
C MET A 112 3.89 -4.39 7.70
N LYS A 113 3.64 -5.57 8.28
CA LYS A 113 3.73 -5.79 9.73
C LYS A 113 5.15 -5.55 10.23
N LYS A 114 6.16 -6.11 9.58
CA LYS A 114 7.57 -5.86 9.91
C LYS A 114 7.90 -4.37 9.81
N ARG A 115 7.50 -3.71 8.71
CA ARG A 115 7.71 -2.26 8.53
C ARG A 115 7.04 -1.45 9.63
N PHE A 116 5.81 -1.79 10.01
CA PHE A 116 5.06 -1.09 11.03
C PHE A 116 5.73 -1.18 12.41
N LEU A 117 6.26 -2.34 12.78
CA LEU A 117 7.03 -2.51 14.03
C LEU A 117 8.28 -1.61 14.04
N LEU A 118 9.01 -1.52 12.92
CA LEU A 118 10.17 -0.62 12.82
C LEU A 118 9.82 0.86 13.02
N SER A 119 8.59 1.29 12.71
CA SER A 119 8.16 2.68 13.01
C SER A 119 7.75 2.92 14.45
N ILE A 120 7.41 1.86 15.20
CA ILE A 120 7.10 1.98 16.63
C ILE A 120 8.39 2.12 17.42
N ASP A 121 9.42 1.35 17.07
CA ASP A 121 10.73 1.36 17.74
C ASP A 121 11.52 2.69 17.56
N GLN A 122 10.99 3.63 16.76
CA GLN A 122 11.55 4.96 16.51
C GLN A 122 10.82 6.09 17.26
N LEU A 123 9.80 5.75 18.06
CA LEU A 123 9.09 6.67 18.96
C LEU A 123 9.64 6.59 20.38
#